data_AF-A0A4Z0W7C6-F1
#
_entry.id   AF-A0A4Z0W7C6-F1
#
_cell.length_a   1.000
_cell.length_b   1.000
_cell.length_c   1.000
_cell.angle_alpha   90.00
_cell.angle_beta   90.00
_cell.angle_gamma   90.00
#
_symmetry.space_group_name_H-M   'P 1'
#
loop_
_entity.id
_entity.type
_entity.pdbx_description
1 polymer ?
#
loop_
_entity_poly.entity_id
_entity_poly.type
_entity_poly.pdbx_seq_one_letter_code
_entity_poly.pdbx_strand_id
1 'polypeptide(L)'
;MIVSTSLFAQTFMRTTLELVRDYGRNEYQGYSLYAWVLDDRHARRRAEKALSAWGVSARIRSAYKPLVNFVMEELPTVDLAGVTIKYPELPDAPRRFLLEAYPAGALLGDVPVSWEAFSPDDEKTLVYRVAATRSTGAVDHYTVEAPNKTHKDVIGQPQRSPCGWLRLVSAQGRVTDKALNTEYEQIYDAAIATLQATDWKGEPPYFEELNFSLELPATDTPVDYGHETISLAEAMHEDLYFSALEFFQKLAGLPLGDRSLKPGQIVPDIRITDGSEARLHIRLLPLNSRNPKRPRVEQLATAPHTLAAQQISELVAELGGESLHSRSRAGRVVEARYKAGTDRPVMISAAQHANETSGLVGALRAAQSLAQQEESHFVISPLENPDGYAVQGRLTETQPHHMHHAARYTAFGNDLESQPRGGPFEHAIREQAFQRSGAKLHLNLHGYPAHEWTRPSTGYIPRGFEMWTIPKGFFLVVRYHSGWRDAAMALLDQVTQRLSQVPGLADFNRRLIELFEIHAGELTFPIRHGFPFVASEDNQQLAPLMLITEYPDETLTGDAFVQAHTAQMHTVLSAYEVFQTLALPVGH
;
A
#
# COMPACT_ATOMS: atom_id res chain seq x y z
N MET A 1 -17.39 31.26 5.53
CA MET A 1 -17.08 30.29 6.60
C MET A 1 -17.21 28.92 5.98
N ILE A 2 -16.11 28.18 5.91
CA ILE A 2 -16.16 26.78 5.51
C ILE A 2 -16.77 26.01 6.69
N VAL A 3 -17.96 25.44 6.51
CA VAL A 3 -18.65 24.71 7.57
C VAL A 3 -18.10 23.30 7.61
N SER A 4 -17.26 23.00 8.61
CA SER A 4 -16.90 21.63 8.95
C SER A 4 -18.04 21.01 9.77
N THR A 5 -18.42 19.77 9.45
CA THR A 5 -19.43 19.02 10.22
C THR A 5 -18.76 17.88 10.98
N SER A 6 -18.92 17.84 12.30
CA SER A 6 -18.41 16.74 13.13
C SER A 6 -19.43 15.61 13.19
N LEU A 7 -18.99 14.38 12.89
CA LEU A 7 -19.80 13.16 12.97
C LEU A 7 -19.53 12.39 14.27
N PHE A 8 -18.27 12.38 14.73
CA PHE A 8 -17.86 11.64 15.91
C PHE A 8 -16.59 12.25 16.52
N ALA A 9 -16.46 12.17 17.85
CA ALA A 9 -15.28 12.55 18.60
C ALA A 9 -15.20 11.71 19.89
N GLN A 10 -14.12 10.96 20.08
CA GLN A 10 -13.90 10.16 21.29
C GLN A 10 -12.40 9.98 21.60
N THR A 11 -12.10 9.87 22.89
CA THR A 11 -10.79 9.49 23.43
C THR A 11 -10.81 8.04 23.90
N PHE A 12 -9.74 7.31 23.65
CA PHE A 12 -9.56 5.90 24.02
C PHE A 12 -8.29 5.75 24.86
N MET A 13 -8.40 5.04 25.98
CA MET A 13 -7.26 4.75 26.84
C MET A 13 -6.41 3.64 26.24
N ARG A 14 -5.09 3.82 26.23
CA ARG A 14 -4.14 2.83 25.73
C ARG A 14 -4.21 1.52 26.53
N THR A 15 -4.33 0.37 25.88
CA THR A 15 -4.57 -0.92 26.56
C THR A 15 -3.45 -1.28 27.53
N THR A 16 -2.20 -1.02 27.16
CA THR A 16 -1.05 -1.30 28.03
C THR A 16 -1.09 -0.49 29.34
N LEU A 17 -1.65 0.72 29.33
CA LEU A 17 -1.86 1.50 30.55
C LEU A 17 -3.03 0.98 31.37
N GLU A 18 -4.10 0.51 30.73
CA GLU A 18 -5.21 -0.14 31.42
C GLU A 18 -4.77 -1.41 32.12
N LEU A 19 -3.93 -2.23 31.47
CA LEU A 19 -3.34 -3.42 32.10
C LEU A 19 -2.54 -3.07 33.36
N VAL A 20 -1.72 -2.01 33.30
CA VAL A 20 -0.97 -1.54 34.48
C VAL A 20 -1.90 -1.02 35.57
N ARG A 21 -2.94 -0.24 35.21
CA ARG A 21 -3.95 0.28 36.16
C ARG A 21 -4.72 -0.83 36.87
N ASP A 22 -5.07 -1.88 36.13
CA ASP A 22 -5.96 -2.92 36.61
C ASP A 22 -5.19 -4.01 37.38
N TYR A 23 -3.99 -4.39 36.92
CA TYR A 23 -3.20 -5.47 37.51
C TYR A 23 -1.98 -5.01 38.33
N GLY A 24 -1.58 -3.75 38.23
CA GLY A 24 -0.53 -3.15 39.07
C GLY A 24 -1.05 -2.83 40.48
N ARG A 25 -1.46 -3.85 41.24
CA ARG A 25 -2.04 -3.74 42.57
C ARG A 25 -1.57 -4.89 43.47
N ASN A 26 -1.55 -4.67 44.79
CA ASN A 26 -1.08 -5.65 45.77
C ASN A 26 -1.82 -7.01 45.70
N GLU A 27 -3.10 -7.02 45.31
CA GLU A 27 -3.90 -8.25 45.18
C GLU A 27 -3.41 -9.20 44.08
N TYR A 28 -2.63 -8.69 43.12
CA TYR A 28 -2.03 -9.47 42.03
C TYR A 28 -0.56 -9.81 42.29
N GLN A 29 0.00 -9.51 43.46
CA GLN A 29 1.37 -9.86 43.77
C GLN A 29 1.60 -11.37 43.65
N GLY A 30 2.65 -11.77 42.92
CA GLY A 30 2.97 -13.17 42.64
C GLY A 30 2.19 -13.78 41.47
N TYR A 31 1.32 -13.02 40.80
CA TYR A 31 0.65 -13.47 39.59
C TYR A 31 1.60 -13.45 38.38
N SER A 32 1.32 -14.31 37.40
CA SER A 32 1.89 -14.24 36.06
C SER A 32 0.84 -13.74 35.07
N LEU A 33 1.14 -12.66 34.35
CA LEU A 33 0.29 -12.02 33.35
C LEU A 33 0.92 -12.22 31.97
N TYR A 34 0.16 -12.82 31.07
CA TYR A 34 0.48 -12.91 29.65
C TYR A 34 -0.58 -12.13 28.88
N ALA A 35 -0.16 -11.23 28.00
CA ALA A 35 -1.09 -10.49 27.17
C ALA A 35 -0.59 -10.39 25.73
N TRP A 36 -1.54 -10.29 24.80
CA TRP A 36 -1.32 -9.95 23.41
C TRP A 36 -2.12 -8.70 23.13
N VAL A 37 -1.46 -7.67 22.64
CA VAL A 37 -2.08 -6.36 22.42
C VAL A 37 -1.66 -5.81 21.07
N LEU A 38 -2.51 -4.98 20.46
CA LEU A 38 -2.17 -4.21 19.26
C LEU A 38 -1.48 -2.92 19.71
N ASP A 39 -0.24 -3.05 20.19
CA ASP A 39 0.55 -1.94 20.74
C ASP A 39 2.04 -2.09 20.42
N ASP A 40 2.77 -0.97 20.38
CA ASP A 40 4.18 -0.93 20.03
C ASP A 40 5.08 -1.62 21.08
N ARG A 41 6.28 -2.02 20.63
CA ARG A 41 7.24 -2.74 21.47
C ARG A 41 7.62 -1.94 22.72
N HIS A 42 7.85 -0.63 22.60
CA HIS A 42 8.28 0.18 23.74
C HIS A 42 7.21 0.24 24.83
N ALA A 43 5.95 0.42 24.46
CA ALA A 43 4.85 0.45 25.42
C ALA A 43 4.61 -0.89 26.09
N ARG A 44 4.66 -2.00 25.33
CA ARG A 44 4.60 -3.36 25.91
C ARG A 44 5.68 -3.56 26.96
N ARG A 45 6.93 -3.21 26.67
CA ARG A 45 8.05 -3.32 27.63
C ARG A 45 7.93 -2.38 28.83
N ARG A 46 7.42 -1.15 28.64
CA ARG A 46 7.15 -0.23 29.76
C ARG A 46 6.08 -0.79 30.70
N ALA A 47 5.01 -1.36 30.16
CA ALA A 47 3.95 -1.96 30.96
C ALA A 47 4.43 -3.21 31.72
N GLU A 48 5.23 -4.08 31.09
CA GLU A 48 5.88 -5.21 31.78
C GLU A 48 6.72 -4.74 32.98
N LYS A 49 7.54 -3.69 32.79
CA LYS A 49 8.36 -3.11 33.85
C LYS A 49 7.51 -2.46 34.96
N ALA A 50 6.42 -1.80 34.61
CA ALA A 50 5.53 -1.19 35.59
C ALA A 50 4.82 -2.26 36.44
N LEU A 51 4.36 -3.35 35.82
CA LEU A 51 3.74 -4.49 36.51
C LEU A 51 4.72 -5.23 37.43
N SER A 52 5.98 -5.38 37.02
CA SER A 52 6.99 -6.05 37.85
C SER A 52 7.32 -5.29 39.14
N ALA A 53 7.18 -3.95 39.14
CA ALA A 53 7.27 -3.13 40.35
C ALA A 53 6.18 -3.45 41.39
N TRP A 54 5.07 -4.06 40.98
CA TRP A 54 3.99 -4.57 41.85
C TRP A 54 4.14 -6.06 42.17
N GLY A 55 5.25 -6.69 41.78
CA GLY A 55 5.47 -8.12 41.98
C GLY A 55 4.64 -9.00 41.03
N VAL A 56 4.16 -8.47 39.91
CA VAL A 56 3.48 -9.23 38.84
C VAL A 56 4.51 -9.58 37.76
N SER A 57 4.67 -10.87 37.47
CA SER A 57 5.51 -11.31 36.36
C SER A 57 4.74 -11.16 35.05
N ALA A 58 5.11 -10.19 34.20
CA ALA A 58 4.35 -9.88 33.00
C ALA A 58 5.14 -10.20 31.71
N ARG A 59 4.46 -10.77 30.72
CA ARG A 59 4.92 -10.89 29.33
C ARG A 59 3.84 -10.39 28.38
N ILE A 60 4.10 -9.28 27.71
CA ILE A 60 3.16 -8.60 26.81
C ILE A 60 3.73 -8.65 25.39
N ARG A 61 3.04 -9.39 24.52
CA ARG A 61 3.39 -9.64 23.12
C ARG A 61 2.52 -8.83 22.17
N SER A 62 2.99 -8.71 20.94
CA SER A 62 2.17 -8.12 19.87
C SER A 62 1.10 -9.12 19.44
N ALA A 63 -0.15 -8.67 19.35
CA ALA A 63 -1.20 -9.37 18.61
C ALA A 63 -1.07 -9.14 17.09
N TYR A 64 -0.44 -8.03 16.69
CA TYR A 64 -0.16 -7.72 15.28
C TYR A 64 1.16 -8.36 14.84
N LYS A 65 1.13 -9.20 13.80
CA LYS A 65 2.30 -9.94 13.28
C LYS A 65 3.08 -10.70 14.37
N PRO A 66 2.43 -11.64 15.10
CA PRO A 66 3.02 -12.26 16.29
C PRO A 66 4.30 -13.06 15.97
N LEU A 67 4.35 -13.75 14.83
CA LEU A 67 5.55 -14.51 14.42
C LEU A 67 6.73 -13.59 14.09
N VAL A 68 6.50 -12.49 13.37
CA VAL A 68 7.56 -11.53 13.01
C VAL A 68 8.13 -10.89 14.29
N ASN A 69 7.25 -10.46 15.21
CA ASN A 69 7.68 -9.94 16.51
C ASN A 69 8.41 -11.01 17.35
N PHE A 70 8.01 -12.28 17.28
CA PHE A 70 8.75 -13.36 17.95
C PHE A 70 10.18 -13.51 17.40
N VAL A 71 10.35 -13.49 16.07
CA VAL A 71 11.67 -13.55 15.44
C VAL A 71 12.53 -12.34 15.85
N MET A 72 11.95 -11.15 15.91
CA MET A 72 12.67 -9.91 16.27
C MET A 72 12.97 -9.77 17.77
N GLU A 73 12.15 -10.34 18.65
CA GLU A 73 12.19 -10.05 20.09
C GLU A 73 12.55 -11.23 21.00
N GLU A 74 12.29 -12.47 20.57
CA GLU A 74 12.36 -13.64 21.46
C GLU A 74 13.25 -14.77 20.91
N LEU A 75 13.33 -14.95 19.59
CA LEU A 75 14.12 -16.03 18.98
C LEU A 75 15.62 -15.75 19.14
N PRO A 76 16.39 -16.60 19.85
CA PRO A 76 17.83 -16.45 19.90
C PRO A 76 18.43 -16.82 18.54
N THR A 77 19.04 -15.85 17.86
CA THR A 77 19.59 -16.02 16.50
C THR A 77 21.03 -16.53 16.46
N VAL A 78 21.73 -16.52 17.59
CA VAL A 78 23.10 -17.03 17.71
C VAL A 78 23.13 -18.55 17.47
N ASP A 79 24.13 -18.99 16.70
CA ASP A 79 24.37 -20.41 16.38
C ASP A 79 23.19 -21.14 15.72
N LEU A 80 22.31 -20.43 15.01
CA LEU A 80 21.24 -21.06 14.22
C LEU A 80 21.79 -21.69 12.94
N ALA A 81 21.45 -22.96 12.73
CA ALA A 81 21.75 -23.72 11.51
C ALA A 81 20.53 -23.91 10.60
N GLY A 82 19.31 -23.72 11.13
CA GLY A 82 18.08 -23.77 10.35
C GLY A 82 16.84 -23.56 11.22
N VAL A 83 15.73 -23.15 10.60
CA VAL A 83 14.45 -22.93 11.27
C VAL A 83 13.33 -23.59 10.47
N THR A 84 12.49 -24.38 11.14
CA THR A 84 11.23 -24.87 10.57
C THR A 84 10.07 -24.16 11.25
N ILE A 85 9.21 -23.53 10.45
CA ILE A 85 8.04 -22.80 10.90
C ILE A 85 6.79 -23.50 10.39
N LYS A 86 5.98 -24.02 11.30
CA LYS A 86 4.65 -24.51 10.97
C LYS A 86 3.62 -23.42 11.21
N TYR A 87 2.79 -23.12 10.21
CA TYR A 87 1.76 -22.10 10.26
C TYR A 87 0.35 -22.72 10.12
N PRO A 88 -0.67 -22.14 10.76
CA PRO A 88 -2.02 -22.66 10.67
C PRO A 88 -2.61 -22.37 9.29
N GLU A 89 -3.14 -23.41 8.65
CA GLU A 89 -3.86 -23.32 7.38
C GLU A 89 -5.37 -23.24 7.65
N LEU A 90 -5.96 -22.10 7.28
CA LEU A 90 -7.41 -21.92 7.37
C LEU A 90 -8.08 -22.35 6.05
N PRO A 91 -9.19 -23.10 6.07
CA PRO A 91 -9.86 -23.55 4.84
C PRO A 91 -10.26 -22.41 3.89
N ASP A 92 -10.67 -21.26 4.43
CA ASP A 92 -11.12 -20.08 3.70
C ASP A 92 -9.97 -19.13 3.31
N ALA A 93 -8.79 -19.27 3.93
CA ALA A 93 -7.60 -18.49 3.60
C ALA A 93 -6.30 -19.29 3.84
N PRO A 94 -6.01 -20.32 3.02
CA PRO A 94 -4.98 -21.31 3.32
C PRO A 94 -3.57 -20.75 3.54
N ARG A 95 -3.21 -19.71 2.78
CA ARG A 95 -1.88 -19.09 2.83
C ARG A 95 -1.79 -17.86 3.72
N ARG A 96 -2.88 -17.48 4.42
CA ARG A 96 -2.92 -16.22 5.15
C ARG A 96 -1.80 -16.09 6.16
N PHE A 97 -1.65 -17.05 7.07
CA PHE A 97 -0.65 -16.98 8.12
C PHE A 97 0.79 -17.09 7.61
N LEU A 98 1.02 -17.66 6.43
CA LEU A 98 2.31 -17.62 5.75
C LEU A 98 2.61 -16.21 5.23
N LEU A 99 1.60 -15.55 4.65
CA LEU A 99 1.69 -14.17 4.17
C LEU A 99 1.89 -13.19 5.34
N GLU A 100 1.13 -13.34 6.43
CA GLU A 100 1.30 -12.54 7.66
C GLU A 100 2.71 -12.63 8.25
N ALA A 101 3.43 -13.71 7.95
CA ALA A 101 4.78 -13.94 8.41
C ALA A 101 5.83 -13.18 7.59
N TYR A 102 5.48 -12.52 6.50
CA TYR A 102 6.40 -11.64 5.76
C TYR A 102 6.90 -10.49 6.67
N PRO A 103 8.19 -10.09 6.67
CA PRO A 103 9.32 -10.64 5.91
C PRO A 103 10.20 -11.58 6.76
N ALA A 104 9.63 -12.41 7.64
CA ALA A 104 10.40 -13.24 8.58
C ALA A 104 11.41 -14.18 7.90
N GLY A 105 11.17 -14.58 6.64
CA GLY A 105 12.15 -15.35 5.86
C GLY A 105 13.44 -14.56 5.61
N ALA A 106 13.35 -13.24 5.41
CA ALA A 106 14.51 -12.39 5.21
C ALA A 106 15.20 -11.98 6.52
N LEU A 107 14.46 -11.87 7.62
CA LEU A 107 14.99 -11.49 8.94
C LEU A 107 16.02 -12.48 9.52
N LEU A 108 16.01 -13.72 9.04
CA LEU A 108 16.93 -14.77 9.47
C LEU A 108 18.21 -14.84 8.61
N GLY A 109 18.37 -13.92 7.64
CA GLY A 109 19.54 -13.83 6.77
C GLY A 109 19.74 -15.13 5.97
N ASP A 110 20.96 -15.66 5.99
CA ASP A 110 21.32 -16.89 5.26
C ASP A 110 20.89 -18.19 5.98
N VAL A 111 20.24 -18.11 7.14
CA VAL A 111 19.76 -19.30 7.86
C VAL A 111 18.63 -19.95 7.05
N PRO A 112 18.74 -21.24 6.68
CA PRO A 112 17.69 -21.92 5.94
C PRO A 112 16.37 -21.95 6.73
N VAL A 113 15.28 -21.50 6.09
CA VAL A 113 13.93 -21.52 6.65
C VAL A 113 13.03 -22.45 5.85
N SER A 114 12.35 -23.38 6.52
CA SER A 114 11.30 -24.21 5.92
C SER A 114 9.93 -23.89 6.50
N TRP A 115 8.91 -23.93 5.64
CA TRP A 115 7.54 -23.56 5.97
C TRP A 115 6.61 -24.75 5.78
N GLU A 116 5.81 -25.07 6.79
CA GLU A 116 4.87 -26.19 6.76
C GLU A 116 3.47 -25.74 7.17
N ALA A 117 2.48 -25.93 6.30
CA ALA A 117 1.09 -25.78 6.68
C ALA A 117 0.66 -26.91 7.64
N PHE A 118 -0.20 -26.58 8.61
CA PHE A 118 -0.95 -27.59 9.36
C PHE A 118 -2.39 -27.15 9.59
N SER A 119 -3.33 -28.10 9.56
CA SER A 119 -4.71 -27.84 9.94
C SER A 119 -4.79 -27.72 11.47
N PRO A 120 -5.27 -26.59 12.03
CA PRO A 120 -5.37 -26.43 13.48
C PRO A 120 -6.41 -27.37 14.09
N ASP A 121 -6.09 -27.98 15.23
CA ASP A 121 -7.00 -28.88 15.98
C ASP A 121 -8.20 -28.12 16.58
N ASP A 122 -7.99 -26.85 16.93
CA ASP A 122 -9.00 -25.91 17.42
C ASP A 122 -8.84 -24.57 16.71
N GLU A 123 -9.85 -24.17 15.95
CA GLU A 123 -9.88 -22.90 15.22
C GLU A 123 -9.81 -21.66 16.14
N LYS A 124 -10.09 -21.81 17.44
CA LYS A 124 -9.98 -20.75 18.44
C LYS A 124 -8.55 -20.51 18.91
N THR A 125 -7.67 -21.49 18.75
CA THR A 125 -6.29 -21.44 19.25
C THR A 125 -5.32 -21.52 18.08
N LEU A 126 -5.11 -20.38 17.43
CA LEU A 126 -4.18 -20.27 16.31
C LEU A 126 -2.76 -20.01 16.83
N VAL A 127 -1.82 -20.84 16.39
CA VAL A 127 -0.42 -20.77 16.81
C VAL A 127 0.50 -21.05 15.64
N TYR A 128 1.68 -20.45 15.65
CA TYR A 128 2.83 -20.94 14.90
C TYR A 128 3.65 -21.88 15.77
N ARG A 129 4.21 -22.93 15.17
CA ARG A 129 5.17 -23.84 15.84
C ARG A 129 6.54 -23.65 15.20
N VAL A 130 7.52 -23.23 15.99
CA VAL A 130 8.88 -22.95 15.50
C VAL A 130 9.83 -24.00 16.07
N ALA A 131 10.59 -24.66 15.21
CA ALA A 131 11.70 -25.53 15.58
C ALA A 131 13.00 -24.88 15.08
N ALA A 132 13.85 -24.47 16.02
CA ALA A 132 15.12 -23.81 15.73
C ALA A 132 16.27 -24.78 15.96
N THR A 133 16.96 -25.16 14.89
CA THR A 133 18.09 -26.09 14.91
C THR A 133 19.39 -25.31 15.15
N ARG A 134 20.14 -25.69 16.18
CA ARG A 134 21.45 -25.12 16.52
C ARG A 134 22.56 -25.76 15.71
N SER A 135 23.69 -25.08 15.59
CA SER A 135 24.93 -25.60 14.97
C SER A 135 25.44 -26.89 15.62
N THR A 136 25.08 -27.14 16.88
CA THR A 136 25.37 -28.38 17.62
C THR A 136 24.44 -29.54 17.25
N GLY A 137 23.37 -29.30 16.50
CA GLY A 137 22.30 -30.25 16.20
C GLY A 137 21.15 -30.29 17.22
N ALA A 138 21.24 -29.53 18.33
CA ALA A 138 20.12 -29.38 19.26
C ALA A 138 18.95 -28.63 18.61
N VAL A 139 17.71 -28.98 18.97
CA VAL A 139 16.50 -28.35 18.44
C VAL A 139 15.70 -27.73 19.58
N ASP A 140 15.52 -26.41 19.53
CA ASP A 140 14.66 -25.68 20.44
C ASP A 140 13.25 -25.55 19.84
N HIS A 141 12.22 -25.82 20.64
CA HIS A 141 10.83 -25.74 20.20
C HIS A 141 10.10 -24.58 20.86
N TYR A 142 9.42 -23.77 20.06
CA TYR A 142 8.62 -22.63 20.50
C TYR A 142 7.20 -22.71 19.94
N THR A 143 6.25 -22.24 20.75
CA THR A 143 4.86 -22.01 20.32
C THR A 143 4.60 -20.51 20.38
N VAL A 144 4.21 -19.93 19.24
CA VAL A 144 3.89 -18.50 19.13
C VAL A 144 2.38 -18.37 18.96
N GLU A 145 1.71 -17.91 20.01
CA GLU A 145 0.26 -17.72 19.99
C GLU A 145 -0.13 -16.51 19.12
N ALA A 146 -1.17 -16.70 18.30
CA ALA A 146 -1.70 -15.71 17.36
C ALA A 146 -3.22 -15.51 17.62
N PRO A 147 -3.60 -14.82 18.71
CA PRO A 147 -5.00 -14.69 19.09
C PRO A 147 -5.81 -13.96 18.02
N ASN A 148 -6.88 -14.58 17.57
CA ASN A 148 -7.80 -14.03 16.58
C ASN A 148 -9.24 -14.10 17.09
N LYS A 149 -10.06 -13.12 16.70
CA LYS A 149 -11.51 -13.12 16.92
C LYS A 149 -12.26 -13.35 15.61
N THR A 150 -13.38 -14.05 15.70
CA THR A 150 -14.34 -14.14 14.60
C THR A 150 -15.38 -13.04 14.73
N HIS A 151 -15.61 -12.29 13.67
CA HIS A 151 -16.63 -11.24 13.62
C HIS A 151 -17.15 -11.08 12.19
N LYS A 152 -18.01 -10.08 11.97
CA LYS A 152 -18.39 -9.63 10.63
C LYS A 152 -17.75 -8.29 10.35
N ASP A 153 -17.34 -8.06 9.11
CA ASP A 153 -16.89 -6.74 8.67
C ASP A 153 -18.06 -5.82 8.31
N VAL A 154 -17.74 -4.63 7.80
CA VAL A 154 -18.69 -3.57 7.45
C VAL A 154 -19.71 -3.97 6.39
N ILE A 155 -19.39 -4.93 5.53
CA ILE A 155 -20.31 -5.47 4.53
C ILE A 155 -21.07 -6.71 5.02
N GLY A 156 -20.71 -7.26 6.17
CA GLY A 156 -21.36 -8.39 6.83
C GLY A 156 -20.72 -9.74 6.53
N GLN A 157 -19.54 -9.76 5.90
CA GLN A 157 -18.79 -10.99 5.60
C GLN A 157 -18.06 -11.47 6.87
N PRO A 158 -18.01 -12.80 7.12
CA PRO A 158 -17.27 -13.33 8.24
C PRO A 158 -15.78 -13.04 8.07
N GLN A 159 -15.16 -12.56 9.15
CA GLN A 159 -13.73 -12.29 9.22
C GLN A 159 -13.13 -12.98 10.43
N ARG A 160 -11.83 -13.25 10.32
CA ARG A 160 -11.00 -13.69 11.43
C ARG A 160 -9.83 -12.73 11.57
N SER A 161 -9.83 -11.90 12.59
CA SER A 161 -8.85 -10.82 12.74
C SER A 161 -8.00 -10.99 14.00
N PRO A 162 -6.72 -10.59 13.97
CA PRO A 162 -5.92 -10.47 15.18
C PRO A 162 -6.64 -9.64 16.25
N CYS A 163 -6.57 -10.07 17.51
CA CYS A 163 -7.29 -9.41 18.60
C CYS A 163 -6.48 -9.38 19.89
N GLY A 164 -6.86 -8.48 20.80
CA GLY A 164 -6.31 -8.47 22.14
C GLY A 164 -6.66 -9.73 22.94
N TRP A 165 -5.73 -10.16 23.80
CA TRP A 165 -5.93 -11.33 24.64
C TRP A 165 -5.19 -11.22 25.98
N LEU A 166 -5.79 -11.75 27.04
CA LEU A 166 -5.22 -11.78 28.38
C LEU A 166 -5.33 -13.18 28.98
N ARG A 167 -4.19 -13.69 29.44
CA ARG A 167 -4.09 -14.85 30.32
C ARG A 167 -3.42 -14.45 31.63
N LEU A 168 -4.13 -14.62 32.73
CA LEU A 168 -3.67 -14.31 34.08
C LEU A 168 -3.64 -15.58 34.92
N VAL A 169 -2.50 -15.87 35.54
CA VAL A 169 -2.27 -17.04 36.39
C VAL A 169 -1.96 -16.57 37.81
N SER A 170 -2.83 -16.92 38.76
CA SER A 170 -2.61 -16.62 40.19
C SER A 170 -1.47 -17.44 40.80
N ALA A 171 -0.98 -17.02 41.96
CA ALA A 171 0.01 -17.77 42.73
C ALA A 171 -0.45 -19.20 43.10
N GLN A 172 -1.77 -19.43 43.19
CA GLN A 172 -2.36 -20.76 43.45
C GLN A 172 -2.66 -21.55 42.16
N GLY A 173 -2.26 -21.06 40.98
CA GLY A 173 -2.44 -21.75 39.70
C GLY A 173 -3.81 -21.55 39.05
N ARG A 174 -4.73 -20.77 39.62
CA ARG A 174 -5.99 -20.40 38.96
C ARG A 174 -5.72 -19.54 37.72
N VAL A 175 -6.26 -19.96 36.58
CA VAL A 175 -6.13 -19.28 35.28
C VAL A 175 -7.39 -18.50 34.95
N THR A 176 -7.22 -17.24 34.53
CA THR A 176 -8.24 -16.44 33.83
C THR A 176 -7.76 -16.21 32.42
N ASP A 177 -8.56 -16.56 31.43
CA ASP A 177 -8.17 -16.54 30.02
C ASP A 177 -9.32 -15.91 29.21
N LYS A 178 -9.11 -14.73 28.63
CA LYS A 178 -10.17 -13.94 27.97
C LYS A 178 -9.63 -13.00 26.90
N ALA A 179 -10.49 -12.70 25.92
CA ALA A 179 -10.27 -11.63 24.96
C ALA A 179 -10.15 -10.26 25.65
N LEU A 180 -9.31 -9.40 25.09
CA LEU A 180 -9.24 -7.97 25.38
C LEU A 180 -9.75 -7.22 24.15
N ASN A 181 -10.60 -6.21 24.36
CA ASN A 181 -10.95 -5.29 23.30
C ASN A 181 -9.96 -4.12 23.35
N THR A 182 -8.91 -4.16 22.55
CA THR A 182 -7.85 -3.13 22.60
C THR A 182 -8.38 -1.77 22.16
N GLU A 183 -7.68 -0.69 22.51
CA GLU A 183 -7.96 0.66 22.00
C GLU A 183 -7.94 0.71 20.47
N TYR A 184 -7.06 -0.07 19.83
CA TYR A 184 -6.99 -0.18 18.37
C TYR A 184 -8.30 -0.73 17.80
N GLU A 185 -8.79 -1.83 18.37
CA GLU A 185 -10.07 -2.45 17.98
C GLU A 185 -11.26 -1.52 18.27
N GLN A 186 -11.28 -0.87 19.43
CA GLN A 186 -12.33 0.09 19.81
C GLN A 186 -12.39 1.29 18.85
N ILE A 187 -11.24 1.80 18.41
CA ILE A 187 -11.15 2.90 17.44
C ILE A 187 -11.74 2.49 16.09
N TYR A 188 -11.35 1.33 15.57
CA TYR A 188 -11.88 0.80 14.32
C TYR A 188 -13.40 0.60 14.42
N ASP A 189 -13.87 -0.08 15.47
CA ASP A 189 -15.29 -0.36 15.67
C ASP A 189 -16.11 0.94 15.76
N ALA A 190 -15.62 1.96 16.47
CA ALA A 190 -16.27 3.26 16.57
C ALA A 190 -16.35 3.99 15.22
N ALA A 191 -15.31 3.90 14.40
CA ALA A 191 -15.31 4.49 13.07
C ALA A 191 -16.34 3.82 12.15
N ILE A 192 -16.37 2.49 12.11
CA ILE A 192 -17.35 1.73 11.31
C ILE A 192 -18.78 1.97 11.79
N ALA A 193 -19.00 1.99 13.11
CA ALA A 193 -20.31 2.30 13.68
C ALA A 193 -20.77 3.72 13.29
N THR A 194 -19.86 4.68 13.25
CA THR A 194 -20.16 6.05 12.80
C THR A 194 -20.59 6.08 11.33
N LEU A 195 -19.90 5.35 10.44
CA LEU A 195 -20.29 5.25 9.03
C LEU A 195 -21.70 4.68 8.87
N GLN A 196 -22.01 3.61 9.60
CA GLN A 196 -23.29 2.92 9.53
C GLN A 196 -24.45 3.72 10.15
N ALA A 197 -24.18 4.51 11.19
CA ALA A 197 -25.19 5.33 11.87
C ALA A 197 -25.45 6.68 11.16
N THR A 198 -24.53 7.12 10.29
CA THR A 198 -24.67 8.38 9.57
C THR A 198 -25.68 8.24 8.42
N ASP A 199 -26.63 9.17 8.36
CA ASP A 199 -27.59 9.27 7.26
C ASP A 199 -26.96 9.98 6.05
N TRP A 200 -26.42 9.19 5.12
CA TRP A 200 -25.80 9.67 3.89
C TRP A 200 -26.88 10.03 2.86
N LYS A 201 -27.30 11.29 2.87
CA LYS A 201 -28.38 11.78 1.99
C LYS A 201 -27.91 12.07 0.56
N GLY A 202 -28.79 11.82 -0.40
CA GLY A 202 -28.63 12.21 -1.80
C GLY A 202 -27.91 11.18 -2.66
N GLU A 203 -27.51 11.61 -3.86
CA GLU A 203 -26.73 10.79 -4.81
C GLU A 203 -25.22 11.04 -4.63
N PRO A 204 -24.35 10.07 -4.95
CA PRO A 204 -22.91 10.27 -4.92
C PRO A 204 -22.45 11.44 -5.82
N PRO A 205 -21.44 12.24 -5.42
CA PRO A 205 -20.69 12.12 -4.18
C PRO A 205 -21.44 12.63 -2.95
N TYR A 206 -21.43 11.80 -1.90
CA TYR A 206 -22.10 12.07 -0.62
C TYR A 206 -21.40 13.17 0.18
N PHE A 207 -20.10 13.37 -0.06
CA PHE A 207 -19.29 14.38 0.60
C PHE A 207 -18.17 14.91 -0.31
N GLU A 208 -17.55 15.99 0.15
CA GLU A 208 -16.29 16.48 -0.40
C GLU A 208 -15.13 15.67 0.17
N GLU A 209 -14.84 15.81 1.46
CA GLU A 209 -13.85 14.99 2.18
C GLU A 209 -14.45 14.42 3.48
N LEU A 210 -14.38 13.09 3.64
CA LEU A 210 -14.59 12.37 4.88
C LEU A 210 -13.24 12.16 5.56
N ASN A 211 -12.99 12.91 6.62
CA ASN A 211 -11.72 12.90 7.33
C ASN A 211 -11.82 12.07 8.62
N PHE A 212 -10.95 11.06 8.78
CA PHE A 212 -10.70 10.38 10.05
C PHE A 212 -9.40 10.91 10.63
N SER A 213 -9.48 11.91 11.51
CA SER A 213 -8.31 12.44 12.21
C SER A 213 -8.08 11.59 13.47
N LEU A 214 -6.96 10.86 13.50
CA LEU A 214 -6.60 10.02 14.63
C LEU A 214 -5.23 10.43 15.17
N GLU A 215 -5.17 10.81 16.44
CA GLU A 215 -3.92 10.81 17.21
C GLU A 215 -3.78 9.41 17.83
N LEU A 216 -2.79 8.63 17.39
CA LEU A 216 -2.55 7.26 17.87
C LEU A 216 -1.25 7.22 18.69
N PRO A 217 -1.28 6.84 19.99
CA PRO A 217 -0.09 6.69 20.80
C PRO A 217 0.63 5.37 20.44
N ALA A 218 1.54 5.42 19.48
CA ALA A 218 2.27 4.26 18.97
C ALA A 218 3.70 4.64 18.58
N THR A 219 4.48 3.68 18.11
CA THR A 219 5.77 3.93 17.48
C THR A 219 5.97 2.89 16.39
N ASP A 220 6.27 3.34 15.19
CA ASP A 220 6.62 2.47 14.08
C ASP A 220 7.92 1.73 14.38
N THR A 221 7.96 0.44 14.05
CA THR A 221 9.15 -0.38 14.25
C THR A 221 9.73 -0.76 12.89
N PRO A 222 10.81 -0.10 12.46
CA PRO A 222 11.55 -0.50 11.27
C PRO A 222 11.99 -1.95 11.39
N VAL A 223 11.83 -2.69 10.30
CA VAL A 223 12.30 -4.06 10.15
C VAL A 223 13.65 -3.99 9.42
N ASP A 224 14.61 -4.83 9.79
CA ASP A 224 15.95 -4.85 9.17
C ASP A 224 15.93 -5.53 7.78
N TYR A 225 15.04 -5.06 6.91
CA TYR A 225 14.87 -5.52 5.55
C TYR A 225 14.17 -4.46 4.68
N GLY A 226 14.85 -3.98 3.64
CA GLY A 226 14.26 -3.08 2.65
C GLY A 226 13.63 -1.82 3.26
N HIS A 227 12.36 -1.58 2.94
CA HIS A 227 11.55 -0.47 3.45
C HIS A 227 10.49 -0.93 4.46
N GLU A 228 10.58 -2.18 4.92
CA GLU A 228 9.57 -2.79 5.77
C GLU A 228 9.50 -2.14 7.15
N THR A 229 8.28 -1.82 7.58
CA THR A 229 8.02 -1.21 8.88
C THR A 229 6.76 -1.82 9.48
N ILE A 230 6.84 -2.26 10.73
CA ILE A 230 5.65 -2.65 11.49
C ILE A 230 5.00 -1.36 12.00
N SER A 231 3.96 -0.89 11.31
CA SER A 231 3.18 0.28 11.67
C SER A 231 1.72 -0.07 11.96
N LEU A 232 1.28 0.23 13.19
CA LEU A 232 -0.15 0.18 13.54
C LEU A 232 -0.90 1.39 12.95
N ALA A 233 -0.22 2.54 12.80
CA ALA A 233 -0.81 3.75 12.25
C ALA A 233 -1.15 3.58 10.76
N GLU A 234 -0.22 3.03 9.98
CA GLU A 234 -0.47 2.70 8.58
C GLU A 234 -1.53 1.63 8.43
N ALA A 235 -1.46 0.54 9.21
CA ALA A 235 -2.48 -0.51 9.19
C ALA A 235 -3.90 0.04 9.48
N MET A 236 -4.01 1.00 10.42
CA MET A 236 -5.29 1.68 10.72
C MET A 236 -5.73 2.61 9.58
N HIS A 237 -4.79 3.30 8.91
CA HIS A 237 -5.08 4.09 7.73
C HIS A 237 -5.73 3.21 6.64
N GLU A 238 -5.10 2.09 6.34
CA GLU A 238 -5.54 1.14 5.33
C GLU A 238 -6.87 0.47 5.69
N ASP A 239 -7.02 0.03 6.96
CA ASP A 239 -8.28 -0.52 7.47
C ASP A 239 -9.44 0.46 7.31
N LEU A 240 -9.27 1.71 7.73
CA LEU A 240 -10.33 2.73 7.65
C LEU A 240 -10.65 3.10 6.21
N TYR A 241 -9.64 3.29 5.37
CA TYR A 241 -9.83 3.69 3.97
C TYR A 241 -10.63 2.63 3.20
N PHE A 242 -10.16 1.39 3.20
CA PHE A 242 -10.80 0.33 2.43
C PHE A 242 -12.12 -0.13 3.01
N SER A 243 -12.29 -0.14 4.34
CA SER A 243 -13.59 -0.46 4.95
C SER A 243 -14.63 0.63 4.61
N ALA A 244 -14.22 1.89 4.54
CA ALA A 244 -15.12 2.96 4.10
C ALA A 244 -15.48 2.82 2.61
N LEU A 245 -14.53 2.47 1.74
CA LEU A 245 -14.82 2.17 0.33
C LEU A 245 -15.84 1.02 0.19
N GLU A 246 -15.62 -0.09 0.88
CA GLU A 246 -16.51 -1.26 0.89
C GLU A 246 -17.92 -0.89 1.38
N PHE A 247 -18.01 -0.06 2.43
CA PHE A 247 -19.27 0.48 2.92
C PHE A 247 -20.00 1.28 1.85
N PHE A 248 -19.33 2.22 1.18
CA PHE A 248 -19.96 3.07 0.18
C PHE A 248 -20.29 2.32 -1.12
N GLN A 249 -19.55 1.29 -1.49
CA GLN A 249 -19.93 0.37 -2.58
C GLN A 249 -21.25 -0.32 -2.27
N LYS A 250 -21.38 -0.88 -1.06
CA LYS A 250 -22.61 -1.50 -0.62
C LYS A 250 -23.78 -0.50 -0.54
N LEU A 251 -23.53 0.71 -0.02
CA LEU A 251 -24.54 1.77 0.05
C LEU A 251 -25.04 2.18 -1.35
N ALA A 252 -24.13 2.29 -2.32
CA ALA A 252 -24.46 2.63 -3.71
C ALA A 252 -25.03 1.44 -4.52
N GLY A 253 -25.12 0.24 -3.93
CA GLY A 253 -25.56 -0.97 -4.64
C GLY A 253 -24.58 -1.47 -5.71
N LEU A 254 -23.31 -1.09 -5.61
CA LEU A 254 -22.26 -1.50 -6.55
C LEU A 254 -21.58 -2.81 -6.12
N PRO A 255 -21.06 -3.60 -7.06
CA PRO A 255 -20.17 -4.72 -6.75
C PRO A 255 -18.95 -4.27 -5.94
N LEU A 256 -18.42 -5.16 -5.09
CA LEU A 256 -17.16 -4.90 -4.41
C LEU A 256 -16.02 -4.77 -5.41
N GLY A 257 -15.15 -3.78 -5.20
CA GLY A 257 -14.06 -3.47 -6.13
C GLY A 257 -14.51 -2.69 -7.39
N ASP A 258 -15.77 -2.27 -7.48
CA ASP A 258 -16.20 -1.38 -8.56
C ASP A 258 -15.44 -0.05 -8.50
N ARG A 259 -14.63 0.18 -9.54
CA ARG A 259 -13.72 1.33 -9.67
C ARG A 259 -14.45 2.65 -9.97
N SER A 260 -15.73 2.59 -10.36
CA SER A 260 -16.55 3.76 -10.72
C SER A 260 -17.23 4.44 -9.53
N LEU A 261 -17.13 3.88 -8.32
CA LEU A 261 -17.69 4.44 -7.09
C LEU A 261 -17.23 5.89 -6.88
N LYS A 262 -18.15 6.81 -6.63
CA LYS A 262 -17.85 8.23 -6.38
C LYS A 262 -18.35 8.72 -5.03
N PRO A 263 -17.86 8.26 -3.87
CA PRO A 263 -18.42 8.67 -2.59
C PRO A 263 -17.99 10.10 -2.16
N GLY A 264 -16.87 10.59 -2.68
CA GLY A 264 -16.08 11.70 -2.15
C GLY A 264 -14.68 11.25 -1.74
N GLN A 265 -13.82 12.18 -1.29
CA GLN A 265 -12.49 11.83 -0.79
C GLN A 265 -12.58 11.21 0.60
N ILE A 266 -12.06 10.01 0.76
CA ILE A 266 -11.95 9.33 2.06
C ILE A 266 -10.50 9.49 2.53
N VAL A 267 -10.29 10.19 3.65
CA VAL A 267 -8.95 10.54 4.12
C VAL A 267 -8.77 10.20 5.60
N PRO A 268 -8.17 9.04 5.89
CA PRO A 268 -7.59 8.77 7.20
C PRO A 268 -6.29 9.57 7.38
N ASP A 269 -6.25 10.47 8.36
CA ASP A 269 -5.08 11.25 8.79
C ASP A 269 -4.65 10.72 10.16
N ILE A 270 -3.75 9.74 10.18
CA ILE A 270 -3.37 8.97 11.37
C ILE A 270 -1.99 9.40 11.88
N ARG A 271 -1.96 10.25 12.90
CA ARG A 271 -0.73 10.82 13.45
C ARG A 271 -0.26 10.01 14.64
N ILE A 272 1.00 9.61 14.58
CA ILE A 272 1.68 8.99 15.71
C ILE A 272 1.98 10.06 16.77
N THR A 273 1.74 9.75 18.04
CA THR A 273 2.02 10.63 19.18
C THR A 273 2.70 9.86 20.32
N ASP A 274 3.40 10.58 21.21
CA ASP A 274 3.96 10.00 22.45
C ASP A 274 2.95 9.95 23.61
N GLY A 275 1.65 10.09 23.31
CA GLY A 275 0.57 10.23 24.29
C GLY A 275 0.25 8.95 25.07
N SER A 276 -0.67 9.09 26.03
CA SER A 276 -1.28 7.98 26.79
C SER A 276 -2.68 7.62 26.30
N GLU A 277 -3.23 8.43 25.39
CA GLU A 277 -4.59 8.33 24.90
C GLU A 277 -4.58 8.44 23.39
N ALA A 278 -5.45 7.69 22.74
CA ALA A 278 -5.77 7.87 21.34
C ALA A 278 -7.01 8.76 21.19
N ARG A 279 -7.05 9.61 20.16
CA ARG A 279 -8.18 10.52 19.92
C ARG A 279 -8.65 10.44 18.48
N LEU A 280 -9.89 9.98 18.28
CA LEU A 280 -10.52 9.87 16.97
C LEU A 280 -11.55 10.98 16.79
N HIS A 281 -11.39 11.78 15.74
CA HIS A 281 -12.36 12.75 15.27
C HIS A 281 -12.75 12.45 13.82
N ILE A 282 -14.04 12.21 13.55
CA ILE A 282 -14.57 11.99 12.21
C ILE A 282 -15.35 13.23 11.78
N ARG A 283 -14.99 13.79 10.61
CA ARG A 283 -15.56 15.04 10.11
C ARG A 283 -15.81 15.01 8.62
N LEU A 284 -16.81 15.77 8.19
CA LEU A 284 -16.94 16.22 6.81
C LEU A 284 -16.24 17.57 6.66
N LEU A 285 -15.31 17.62 5.72
CA LEU A 285 -14.51 18.79 5.37
C LEU A 285 -14.76 19.15 3.90
N PRO A 286 -14.56 20.41 3.50
CA PRO A 286 -14.56 20.72 2.08
C PRO A 286 -13.33 20.13 1.37
N LEU A 287 -13.34 20.14 0.05
CA LEU A 287 -12.16 19.85 -0.76
C LEU A 287 -11.06 20.87 -0.46
N ASN A 288 -9.87 20.36 -0.19
CA ASN A 288 -8.70 21.21 -0.01
C ASN A 288 -8.24 21.75 -1.36
N SER A 289 -8.07 23.08 -1.48
CA SER A 289 -7.55 23.75 -2.67
C SER A 289 -6.06 24.13 -2.57
N ARG A 290 -5.41 23.90 -1.43
CA ARG A 290 -3.98 24.18 -1.22
C ARG A 290 -3.14 23.04 -1.77
N ASN A 291 -2.01 23.39 -2.38
CA ASN A 291 -0.98 22.43 -2.76
C ASN A 291 0.07 22.34 -1.64
N PRO A 292 0.42 21.13 -1.17
CA PRO A 292 1.51 20.92 -0.22
C PRO A 292 2.83 21.47 -0.76
N LYS A 293 3.67 21.99 0.14
CA LYS A 293 5.02 22.46 -0.21
C LYS A 293 5.99 21.29 -0.20
N ARG A 294 6.94 21.29 -1.12
CA ARG A 294 8.07 20.36 -1.13
C ARG A 294 9.37 21.09 -1.42
N PRO A 295 10.51 20.58 -0.93
CA PRO A 295 11.82 21.07 -1.36
C PRO A 295 11.92 21.03 -2.89
N ARG A 296 12.49 22.08 -3.48
CA ARG A 296 12.78 22.11 -4.92
C ARG A 296 13.87 21.07 -5.22
N VAL A 297 13.68 20.30 -6.28
CA VAL A 297 14.70 19.39 -6.79
C VAL A 297 15.46 20.09 -7.91
N GLU A 298 16.78 20.28 -7.76
CA GLU A 298 17.59 20.96 -8.78
C GLU A 298 17.92 20.07 -9.99
N GLN A 299 18.11 18.76 -9.77
CA GLN A 299 18.44 17.81 -10.82
C GLN A 299 17.48 16.61 -10.76
N LEU A 300 16.68 16.41 -11.81
CA LEU A 300 15.71 15.30 -11.86
C LEU A 300 16.39 13.92 -11.84
N ALA A 301 17.60 13.81 -12.37
CA ALA A 301 18.31 12.53 -12.43
C ALA A 301 18.65 11.94 -11.05
N THR A 302 18.75 12.80 -10.03
CA THR A 302 19.13 12.45 -8.65
C THR A 302 18.08 12.88 -7.63
N ALA A 303 16.82 13.05 -8.09
CA ALA A 303 15.71 13.46 -7.23
C ALA A 303 15.49 12.41 -6.11
N PRO A 304 15.67 12.75 -4.82
CA PRO A 304 15.50 11.77 -3.75
C PRO A 304 14.04 11.62 -3.30
N HIS A 305 13.14 12.42 -3.87
CA HIS A 305 11.71 12.41 -3.59
C HIS A 305 10.97 13.02 -4.78
N THR A 306 9.66 12.84 -4.79
CA THR A 306 8.79 13.45 -5.81
C THR A 306 8.69 14.98 -5.68
N LEU A 307 8.12 15.65 -6.69
CA LEU A 307 8.24 17.09 -6.93
C LEU A 307 7.08 17.91 -6.36
N ALA A 308 7.25 19.21 -6.14
CA ALA A 308 6.12 20.09 -5.88
C ALA A 308 5.24 20.24 -7.14
N ALA A 309 3.91 20.34 -6.99
CA ALA A 309 2.99 20.53 -8.13
C ALA A 309 3.36 21.75 -9.01
N GLN A 310 3.83 22.82 -8.38
CA GLN A 310 4.32 24.00 -9.09
C GLN A 310 5.56 23.68 -9.94
N GLN A 311 6.55 22.99 -9.37
CA GLN A 311 7.76 22.60 -10.09
C GLN A 311 7.44 21.68 -11.28
N ILE A 312 6.42 20.82 -11.15
CA ILE A 312 5.96 19.97 -12.25
C ILE A 312 5.45 20.81 -13.41
N SER A 313 4.59 21.80 -13.15
CA SER A 313 4.07 22.68 -14.20
C SER A 313 5.19 23.51 -14.87
N GLU A 314 6.18 23.98 -14.09
CA GLU A 314 7.37 24.66 -14.62
C GLU A 314 8.14 23.75 -15.60
N LEU A 315 8.48 22.53 -15.18
CA LEU A 315 9.22 21.56 -16.00
C LEU A 315 8.43 21.12 -17.25
N VAL A 316 7.11 20.99 -17.14
CA VAL A 316 6.23 20.67 -18.26
C VAL A 316 6.22 21.83 -19.26
N ALA A 317 6.11 23.07 -18.80
CA ALA A 317 6.14 24.24 -19.67
C ALA A 317 7.49 24.40 -20.41
N GLU A 318 8.61 24.05 -19.76
CA GLU A 318 9.96 24.10 -20.34
C GLU A 318 10.15 23.14 -21.54
N LEU A 319 9.33 22.08 -21.66
CA LEU A 319 9.37 21.18 -22.82
C LEU A 319 8.92 21.85 -24.13
N GLY A 320 8.24 22.99 -24.06
CA GLY A 320 7.64 23.68 -25.21
C GLY A 320 6.43 22.94 -25.77
N GLY A 321 6.16 23.13 -27.07
CA GLY A 321 5.00 22.51 -27.74
C GLY A 321 3.64 23.13 -27.41
N GLU A 322 2.57 22.51 -27.89
CA GLU A 322 1.18 22.93 -27.64
C GLU A 322 0.73 22.47 -26.24
N SER A 323 0.14 23.39 -25.46
CA SER A 323 -0.41 23.08 -24.14
C SER A 323 -1.84 22.55 -24.25
N LEU A 324 -2.15 21.47 -23.53
CA LEU A 324 -3.49 20.93 -23.35
C LEU A 324 -3.88 20.99 -21.88
N HIS A 325 -5.16 21.24 -21.60
CA HIS A 325 -5.64 21.43 -20.23
C HIS A 325 -6.98 20.76 -19.97
N SER A 326 -7.16 20.23 -18.78
CA SER A 326 -8.46 19.93 -18.17
C SER A 326 -8.45 20.36 -16.70
N ARG A 327 -9.47 19.99 -15.92
CA ARG A 327 -9.56 20.34 -14.50
C ARG A 327 -9.93 19.13 -13.65
N SER A 328 -9.37 19.07 -12.45
CA SER A 328 -9.81 18.13 -11.43
C SER A 328 -11.13 18.56 -10.80
N ARG A 329 -11.75 17.68 -9.99
CA ARG A 329 -12.96 18.02 -9.22
C ARG A 329 -12.75 19.24 -8.32
N ALA A 330 -11.60 19.37 -7.66
CA ALA A 330 -11.28 20.52 -6.81
C ALA A 330 -10.79 21.75 -7.60
N GLY A 331 -10.82 21.69 -8.94
CA GLY A 331 -10.51 22.80 -9.84
C GLY A 331 -9.03 22.99 -10.17
N ARG A 332 -8.14 22.08 -9.74
CA ARG A 332 -6.72 22.10 -10.13
C ARG A 332 -6.58 21.84 -11.61
N VAL A 333 -5.57 22.46 -12.22
CA VAL A 333 -5.27 22.23 -13.64
C VAL A 333 -4.63 20.86 -13.79
N VAL A 334 -5.14 20.08 -14.74
CA VAL A 334 -4.45 18.90 -15.27
C VAL A 334 -3.83 19.31 -16.59
N GLU A 335 -2.51 19.27 -16.68
CA GLU A 335 -1.73 19.81 -17.79
C GLU A 335 -1.08 18.69 -18.60
N ALA A 336 -1.12 18.82 -19.92
CA ALA A 336 -0.33 18.01 -20.83
C ALA A 336 0.37 18.86 -21.90
N ARG A 337 1.45 18.33 -22.48
CA ARG A 337 2.22 18.99 -23.55
C ARG A 337 2.33 18.10 -24.76
N TYR A 338 1.92 18.64 -25.90
CA TYR A 338 2.04 17.99 -27.20
C TYR A 338 3.22 18.56 -27.98
N LYS A 339 4.17 17.70 -28.34
CA LYS A 339 5.29 18.00 -29.23
C LYS A 339 5.13 17.20 -30.52
N ALA A 340 4.98 17.91 -31.64
CA ALA A 340 4.96 17.31 -32.95
C ALA A 340 6.38 16.97 -33.44
N GLY A 341 6.50 15.84 -34.14
CA GLY A 341 7.72 15.34 -34.78
C GLY A 341 7.35 14.44 -35.97
N THR A 342 8.33 13.80 -36.61
CA THR A 342 8.09 12.88 -37.74
C THR A 342 7.93 11.42 -37.32
N ASP A 343 8.35 11.10 -36.10
CA ASP A 343 8.13 9.78 -35.50
C ASP A 343 6.65 9.47 -35.32
N ARG A 344 6.35 8.20 -35.07
CA ARG A 344 5.03 7.73 -34.65
C ARG A 344 4.71 8.33 -33.26
N PRO A 345 3.54 8.97 -33.10
CA PRO A 345 3.15 9.62 -31.86
C PRO A 345 2.97 8.63 -30.71
N VAL A 346 3.50 8.98 -29.54
CA VAL A 346 3.35 8.23 -28.28
C VAL A 346 2.73 9.12 -27.20
N MET A 347 1.76 8.58 -26.45
CA MET A 347 1.25 9.25 -25.24
C MET A 347 1.97 8.70 -24.00
N ILE A 348 2.45 9.60 -23.14
CA ILE A 348 3.12 9.31 -21.88
C ILE A 348 2.28 9.90 -20.74
N SER A 349 1.80 9.08 -19.81
CA SER A 349 1.09 9.54 -18.62
C SER A 349 1.69 8.99 -17.34
N ALA A 350 1.47 9.69 -16.24
CA ALA A 350 1.84 9.23 -14.91
C ALA A 350 0.91 9.84 -13.85
N ALA A 351 1.00 9.28 -12.63
CA ALA A 351 0.28 9.77 -11.46
C ALA A 351 -1.25 9.88 -11.69
N GLN A 352 -1.84 8.90 -12.40
CA GLN A 352 -3.29 8.69 -12.33
C GLN A 352 -3.69 8.21 -10.93
N HIS A 353 -2.82 7.40 -10.30
CA HIS A 353 -2.82 7.16 -8.88
C HIS A 353 -1.70 7.98 -8.26
N ALA A 354 -2.06 8.93 -7.40
CA ALA A 354 -1.11 9.97 -7.00
C ALA A 354 -0.13 9.54 -5.91
N ASN A 355 -0.38 8.39 -5.26
CA ASN A 355 0.54 7.76 -4.31
C ASN A 355 1.65 6.94 -4.99
N GLU A 356 1.53 6.67 -6.29
CA GLU A 356 2.51 5.95 -7.10
C GLU A 356 3.49 6.96 -7.73
N THR A 357 4.52 7.33 -6.96
CA THR A 357 5.21 8.62 -7.15
C THR A 357 6.38 8.59 -8.14
N SER A 358 6.96 7.44 -8.45
CA SER A 358 8.16 7.34 -9.29
C SER A 358 7.88 7.58 -10.76
N GLY A 359 6.69 7.18 -11.24
CA GLY A 359 6.26 7.34 -12.63
C GLY A 359 6.30 8.79 -13.09
N LEU A 360 5.91 9.73 -12.22
CA LEU A 360 5.92 11.16 -12.52
C LEU A 360 7.31 11.68 -12.88
N VAL A 361 8.31 11.37 -12.06
CA VAL A 361 9.69 11.82 -12.28
C VAL A 361 10.30 11.08 -13.47
N GLY A 362 9.99 9.79 -13.64
CA GLY A 362 10.41 9.00 -14.79
C GLY A 362 9.90 9.55 -16.11
N ALA A 363 8.61 9.93 -16.17
CA ALA A 363 7.99 10.54 -17.35
C ALA A 363 8.66 11.86 -17.72
N LEU A 364 8.88 12.75 -16.75
CA LEU A 364 9.53 14.04 -16.99
C LEU A 364 10.97 13.88 -17.48
N ARG A 365 11.76 12.99 -16.86
CA ARG A 365 13.13 12.68 -17.31
C ARG A 365 13.15 12.16 -18.75
N ALA A 366 12.24 11.25 -19.09
CA ALA A 366 12.17 10.70 -20.44
C ALA A 366 11.75 11.77 -21.46
N ALA A 367 10.73 12.59 -21.14
CA ALA A 367 10.30 13.68 -22.02
C ALA A 367 11.38 14.74 -22.22
N GLN A 368 12.19 15.06 -21.20
CA GLN A 368 13.35 15.95 -21.36
C GLN A 368 14.37 15.38 -22.35
N SER A 369 14.61 14.07 -22.33
CA SER A 369 15.52 13.41 -23.28
C SER A 369 14.94 13.36 -24.69
N LEU A 370 13.65 13.05 -24.85
CA LEU A 370 12.96 13.04 -26.15
C LEU A 370 12.86 14.45 -26.74
N ALA A 371 12.65 15.48 -25.92
CA ALA A 371 12.55 16.86 -26.39
C ALA A 371 13.83 17.38 -27.08
N GLN A 372 14.99 16.76 -26.82
CA GLN A 372 16.26 17.08 -27.50
C GLN A 372 16.36 16.49 -28.92
N GLN A 373 15.44 15.60 -29.30
CA GLN A 373 15.42 14.99 -30.63
C GLN A 373 14.39 15.72 -31.50
N GLU A 374 14.81 16.13 -32.70
CA GLU A 374 13.93 16.87 -33.63
C GLU A 374 12.76 16.01 -34.12
N GLU A 375 13.02 14.71 -34.36
CA GLU A 375 12.02 13.77 -34.88
C GLU A 375 10.98 13.34 -33.84
N SER A 376 11.26 13.57 -32.55
CA SER A 376 10.43 13.04 -31.47
C SER A 376 9.00 13.60 -31.48
N HIS A 377 8.02 12.69 -31.44
CA HIS A 377 6.59 12.98 -31.52
C HIS A 377 5.86 12.37 -30.33
N PHE A 378 5.45 13.19 -29.37
CA PHE A 378 4.80 12.70 -28.15
C PHE A 378 3.84 13.69 -27.50
N VAL A 379 2.96 13.16 -26.64
CA VAL A 379 2.22 13.93 -25.64
C VAL A 379 2.61 13.44 -24.26
N ILE A 380 2.85 14.33 -23.31
CA ILE A 380 3.10 14.00 -21.90
C ILE A 380 2.05 14.62 -20.97
N SER A 381 1.49 13.82 -20.07
CA SER A 381 0.59 14.21 -18.97
C SER A 381 1.11 13.61 -17.65
N PRO A 382 2.07 14.26 -16.96
CA PRO A 382 2.84 13.60 -15.90
C PRO A 382 2.15 13.64 -14.52
N LEU A 383 1.06 14.40 -14.39
CA LEU A 383 0.25 14.50 -13.18
C LEU A 383 -1.24 14.52 -13.54
N GLU A 384 -1.83 13.33 -13.72
CA GLU A 384 -3.24 13.21 -14.11
C GLU A 384 -4.22 13.37 -12.94
N ASN A 385 -3.83 13.02 -11.72
CA ASN A 385 -4.66 13.16 -10.52
C ASN A 385 -4.07 14.20 -9.52
N PRO A 386 -4.18 15.50 -9.81
CA PRO A 386 -3.61 16.54 -8.94
C PRO A 386 -4.34 16.69 -7.60
N ASP A 387 -5.58 16.22 -7.49
CA ASP A 387 -6.33 16.25 -6.22
C ASP A 387 -5.86 15.16 -5.26
N GLY A 388 -5.69 13.93 -5.75
CA GLY A 388 -5.03 12.87 -5.00
C GLY A 388 -3.62 13.27 -4.60
N TYR A 389 -2.87 13.93 -5.49
CA TYR A 389 -1.51 14.37 -5.23
C TYR A 389 -1.41 15.40 -4.10
N ALA A 390 -2.40 16.28 -3.98
CA ALA A 390 -2.49 17.21 -2.86
C ALA A 390 -2.81 16.48 -1.54
N VAL A 391 -3.64 15.42 -1.56
CA VAL A 391 -3.87 14.56 -0.39
C VAL A 391 -2.59 13.84 0.00
N GLN A 392 -1.89 13.23 -0.96
CA GLN A 392 -0.64 12.52 -0.74
C GLN A 392 0.39 13.44 -0.08
N GLY A 393 0.61 14.64 -0.64
CA GLY A 393 1.53 15.59 -0.04
C GLY A 393 1.15 16.01 1.38
N ARG A 394 -0.14 16.22 1.68
CA ARG A 394 -0.61 16.52 3.03
C ARG A 394 -0.32 15.38 4.01
N LEU A 395 -0.54 14.13 3.62
CA LEU A 395 -0.33 12.98 4.50
C LEU A 395 1.16 12.73 4.75
N THR A 396 2.01 12.87 3.72
CA THR A 396 3.46 12.69 3.85
C THR A 396 4.14 13.71 4.76
N GLU A 397 3.51 14.86 5.05
CA GLU A 397 4.06 15.83 6.01
C GLU A 397 4.18 15.26 7.43
N THR A 398 3.35 14.28 7.78
CA THR A 398 3.36 13.65 9.11
C THR A 398 3.66 12.16 9.08
N GLN A 399 3.47 11.50 7.94
CA GLN A 399 3.55 10.05 7.77
C GLN A 399 4.31 9.72 6.47
N PRO A 400 5.58 10.14 6.31
CA PRO A 400 6.29 10.06 5.03
C PRO A 400 6.54 8.65 4.50
N HIS A 401 6.38 7.63 5.36
CA HIS A 401 6.65 6.23 5.05
C HIS A 401 5.38 5.39 4.90
N HIS A 402 4.19 6.00 4.79
CA HIS A 402 2.93 5.27 4.57
C HIS A 402 2.52 5.25 3.09
N MET A 403 1.89 4.15 2.64
CA MET A 403 1.42 3.93 1.26
C MET A 403 0.43 4.99 0.77
N HIS A 404 -0.41 5.50 1.67
CA HIS A 404 -1.39 6.55 1.40
C HIS A 404 -2.39 6.21 0.28
N HIS A 405 -3.02 5.03 0.32
CA HIS A 405 -4.07 4.67 -0.64
C HIS A 405 -5.24 5.66 -0.70
N ALA A 406 -5.45 6.46 0.36
CA ALA A 406 -6.35 7.63 0.35
C ALA A 406 -6.09 8.65 -0.78
N ALA A 407 -4.89 8.63 -1.37
CA ALA A 407 -4.50 9.48 -2.50
C ALA A 407 -4.53 8.77 -3.87
N ARG A 408 -4.88 7.48 -3.92
CA ARG A 408 -4.97 6.71 -5.17
C ARG A 408 -6.07 7.25 -6.09
N TYR A 409 -7.25 7.50 -5.54
CA TYR A 409 -8.42 7.89 -6.31
C TYR A 409 -8.55 9.40 -6.49
N THR A 410 -9.38 9.81 -7.46
CA THR A 410 -9.67 11.23 -7.72
C THR A 410 -10.44 11.84 -6.54
N ALA A 411 -10.69 13.15 -6.58
CA ALA A 411 -11.51 13.76 -5.54
C ALA A 411 -12.99 13.32 -5.56
N PHE A 412 -13.45 12.62 -6.60
CA PHE A 412 -14.74 11.91 -6.54
C PHE A 412 -14.66 10.61 -5.73
N GLY A 413 -13.47 10.07 -5.51
CA GLY A 413 -13.20 8.78 -4.88
C GLY A 413 -13.29 7.58 -5.84
N ASN A 414 -13.42 7.84 -7.14
CA ASN A 414 -13.32 6.81 -8.19
C ASN A 414 -11.90 6.74 -8.77
N ASP A 415 -11.60 5.61 -9.39
CA ASP A 415 -10.40 5.44 -10.19
C ASP A 415 -10.45 6.33 -11.44
N LEU A 416 -9.37 7.03 -11.77
CA LEU A 416 -9.35 7.96 -12.91
C LEU A 416 -9.71 7.24 -14.22
N GLU A 417 -9.24 6.01 -14.42
CA GLU A 417 -9.50 5.21 -15.62
C GLU A 417 -10.99 4.86 -15.78
N SER A 418 -11.74 4.81 -14.68
CA SER A 418 -13.17 4.49 -14.68
C SER A 418 -14.07 5.69 -15.00
N GLN A 419 -13.51 6.90 -15.16
CA GLN A 419 -14.32 8.08 -15.48
C GLN A 419 -14.99 7.91 -16.86
N PRO A 420 -16.25 8.37 -17.01
CA PRO A 420 -16.92 8.30 -18.30
C PRO A 420 -16.21 9.17 -19.33
N ARG A 421 -16.08 8.65 -20.56
CA ARG A 421 -15.55 9.39 -21.71
C ARG A 421 -16.43 10.60 -22.05
N GLY A 422 -15.82 11.64 -22.60
CA GLY A 422 -16.49 12.90 -22.95
C GLY A 422 -16.86 13.76 -21.73
N GLY A 423 -16.36 13.43 -20.53
CA GLY A 423 -16.52 14.22 -19.32
C GLY A 423 -15.54 15.42 -19.25
N PRO A 424 -15.77 16.41 -18.37
CA PRO A 424 -14.94 17.61 -18.28
C PRO A 424 -13.75 17.51 -17.30
N PHE A 425 -13.55 16.36 -16.65
CA PHE A 425 -12.65 16.20 -15.51
C PHE A 425 -11.28 15.60 -15.89
N GLU A 426 -10.58 14.95 -14.96
CA GLU A 426 -9.20 14.50 -15.11
C GLU A 426 -8.99 13.63 -16.36
N HIS A 427 -9.89 12.67 -16.63
CA HIS A 427 -9.79 11.79 -17.80
C HIS A 427 -9.81 12.53 -19.14
N ALA A 428 -10.40 13.73 -19.19
CA ALA A 428 -10.50 14.52 -20.42
C ALA A 428 -9.13 14.86 -21.02
N ILE A 429 -8.06 14.90 -20.21
CA ILE A 429 -6.71 15.17 -20.70
C ILE A 429 -6.22 14.08 -21.65
N ARG A 430 -6.60 12.82 -21.40
CA ARG A 430 -6.24 11.68 -22.26
C ARG A 430 -6.95 11.75 -23.60
N GLU A 431 -8.26 12.01 -23.59
CA GLU A 431 -9.04 12.15 -24.82
C GLU A 431 -8.50 13.27 -25.70
N GLN A 432 -8.19 14.43 -25.11
CA GLN A 432 -7.55 15.53 -25.82
C GLN A 432 -6.18 15.11 -26.38
N ALA A 433 -5.32 14.49 -25.58
CA ALA A 433 -4.00 14.05 -26.00
C ALA A 433 -4.05 13.07 -27.20
N PHE A 434 -4.95 12.08 -27.18
CA PHE A 434 -5.13 11.17 -28.31
C PHE A 434 -5.74 11.85 -29.53
N GLN A 435 -6.75 12.71 -29.35
CA GLN A 435 -7.34 13.45 -30.46
C GLN A 435 -6.34 14.38 -31.16
N ARG A 436 -5.41 14.98 -30.41
CA ARG A 436 -4.42 15.90 -30.96
C ARG A 436 -3.21 15.22 -31.57
N SER A 437 -2.71 14.14 -30.95
CA SER A 437 -1.51 13.46 -31.43
C SER A 437 -1.78 12.32 -32.42
N GLY A 438 -2.94 11.67 -32.35
CA GLY A 438 -3.18 10.41 -33.05
C GLY A 438 -2.35 9.23 -32.53
N ALA A 439 -1.79 9.34 -31.30
CA ALA A 439 -0.96 8.30 -30.70
C ALA A 439 -1.65 6.94 -30.68
N LYS A 440 -0.90 5.89 -31.02
CA LYS A 440 -1.37 4.49 -31.00
C LYS A 440 -0.72 3.67 -29.89
N LEU A 441 0.28 4.21 -29.22
CA LEU A 441 0.90 3.67 -28.02
C LEU A 441 0.68 4.62 -26.83
N HIS A 442 0.20 4.07 -25.72
CA HIS A 442 0.08 4.75 -24.43
C HIS A 442 1.02 4.11 -23.42
N LEU A 443 1.97 4.88 -22.92
CA LEU A 443 2.84 4.54 -21.81
C LEU A 443 2.24 5.12 -20.54
N ASN A 444 1.62 4.29 -19.72
CA ASN A 444 0.93 4.70 -18.50
C ASN A 444 1.74 4.25 -17.28
N LEU A 445 2.44 5.18 -16.63
CA LEU A 445 3.40 4.84 -15.60
C LEU A 445 2.75 4.71 -14.22
N HIS A 446 2.97 3.57 -13.60
CA HIS A 446 2.34 3.16 -12.35
C HIS A 446 3.36 2.64 -11.33
N GLY A 447 2.86 2.44 -10.12
CA GLY A 447 3.55 1.80 -9.03
C GLY A 447 2.59 1.06 -8.13
N TYR A 448 3.12 0.44 -7.08
CA TYR A 448 2.34 -0.28 -6.09
C TYR A 448 3.11 -0.32 -4.75
N PRO A 449 2.53 -0.87 -3.66
CA PRO A 449 3.18 -0.93 -2.36
C PRO A 449 4.64 -1.40 -2.40
N ALA A 450 5.54 -0.59 -1.83
CA ALA A 450 6.95 -0.94 -1.70
C ALA A 450 7.27 -1.80 -0.47
N HIS A 451 6.28 -1.97 0.40
CA HIS A 451 6.32 -2.80 1.59
C HIS A 451 4.96 -3.45 1.85
N GLU A 452 4.84 -4.26 2.90
CA GLU A 452 3.63 -5.04 3.15
C GLU A 452 2.37 -4.18 3.39
N TRP A 453 1.31 -4.47 2.64
CA TRP A 453 -0.01 -3.87 2.82
C TRP A 453 -0.92 -4.74 3.68
N THR A 454 -1.30 -4.26 4.87
CA THR A 454 -2.12 -5.02 5.84
C THR A 454 -3.42 -4.31 6.22
N ARG A 455 -4.41 -5.13 6.59
CA ARG A 455 -5.74 -4.72 7.10
C ARG A 455 -6.16 -5.60 8.30
N PRO A 456 -5.52 -5.44 9.47
CA PRO A 456 -5.68 -6.36 10.60
C PRO A 456 -7.12 -6.44 11.10
N SER A 457 -7.91 -5.37 11.04
CA SER A 457 -9.30 -5.36 11.53
C SER A 457 -10.28 -6.02 10.56
N THR A 458 -9.84 -6.40 9.35
CA THR A 458 -10.67 -7.08 8.34
C THR A 458 -10.01 -8.32 7.74
N GLY A 459 -9.51 -9.23 8.58
CA GLY A 459 -8.94 -10.50 8.12
C GLY A 459 -7.49 -10.44 7.64
N TYR A 460 -6.77 -9.36 7.94
CA TYR A 460 -5.37 -9.09 7.59
C TYR A 460 -5.11 -8.80 6.11
N ILE A 461 -5.60 -9.65 5.22
CA ILE A 461 -5.34 -9.53 3.78
C ILE A 461 -6.32 -8.54 3.16
N PRO A 462 -5.86 -7.58 2.34
CA PRO A 462 -6.76 -6.68 1.63
C PRO A 462 -7.57 -7.44 0.58
N ARG A 463 -8.88 -7.57 0.83
CA ARG A 463 -9.85 -8.23 -0.07
C ARG A 463 -9.77 -7.66 -1.49
N GLY A 464 -9.63 -8.55 -2.47
CA GLY A 464 -9.54 -8.20 -3.89
C GLY A 464 -8.17 -7.66 -4.32
N PHE A 465 -7.23 -7.52 -3.38
CA PHE A 465 -5.86 -7.07 -3.61
C PHE A 465 -4.83 -8.05 -3.05
N GLU A 466 -5.20 -9.31 -2.90
CA GLU A 466 -4.38 -10.33 -2.24
C GLU A 466 -2.99 -10.45 -2.90
N MET A 467 -2.91 -10.35 -4.23
CA MET A 467 -1.66 -10.39 -5.01
C MET A 467 -0.78 -9.12 -4.89
N TRP A 468 -1.27 -8.07 -4.24
CA TRP A 468 -0.59 -6.80 -4.03
C TRP A 468 -0.11 -6.60 -2.59
N THR A 469 -0.39 -7.57 -1.72
CA THR A 469 -0.07 -7.53 -0.29
C THR A 469 1.43 -7.36 -0.01
N ILE A 470 2.30 -7.95 -0.84
CA ILE A 470 3.76 -7.85 -0.68
C ILE A 470 4.47 -7.54 -2.01
N PRO A 471 5.65 -6.90 -1.97
CA PRO A 471 6.46 -6.60 -3.15
C PRO A 471 6.86 -7.85 -3.95
N LYS A 472 6.84 -7.75 -5.28
CA LYS A 472 7.17 -8.82 -6.24
C LYS A 472 8.01 -8.35 -7.43
N GLY A 473 8.79 -7.28 -7.22
CA GLY A 473 9.64 -6.68 -8.25
C GLY A 473 8.91 -5.71 -9.18
N PHE A 474 9.67 -5.11 -10.09
CA PHE A 474 9.18 -4.29 -11.18
C PHE A 474 8.62 -5.15 -12.31
N PHE A 475 7.36 -4.98 -12.67
CA PHE A 475 6.72 -5.75 -13.73
C PHE A 475 5.93 -4.87 -14.70
N LEU A 476 5.55 -5.44 -15.84
CA LEU A 476 4.86 -4.71 -16.91
C LEU A 476 3.49 -5.31 -17.20
N VAL A 477 2.49 -4.46 -17.43
CA VAL A 477 1.19 -4.89 -17.97
C VAL A 477 1.05 -4.35 -19.37
N VAL A 478 0.74 -5.20 -20.34
CA VAL A 478 0.43 -4.78 -21.70
C VAL A 478 -1.04 -5.05 -22.01
N ARG A 479 -1.75 -4.00 -22.42
CA ARG A 479 -3.13 -4.09 -22.93
C ARG A 479 -3.12 -3.78 -24.42
N TYR A 480 -3.87 -4.55 -25.19
CA TYR A 480 -3.89 -4.41 -26.64
C TYR A 480 -5.29 -4.61 -27.22
N HIS A 481 -5.59 -3.93 -28.33
CA HIS A 481 -6.81 -4.19 -29.10
C HIS A 481 -6.71 -5.51 -29.87
N SER A 482 -7.85 -6.01 -30.33
CA SER A 482 -7.91 -7.16 -31.22
C SER A 482 -7.05 -6.93 -32.46
N GLY A 483 -6.23 -7.92 -32.83
CA GLY A 483 -5.26 -7.82 -33.92
C GLY A 483 -3.90 -7.21 -33.55
N TRP A 484 -3.72 -6.66 -32.35
CA TRP A 484 -2.46 -6.02 -31.90
C TRP A 484 -1.57 -6.91 -31.03
N ARG A 485 -1.96 -8.18 -30.79
CA ARG A 485 -1.23 -9.08 -29.89
C ARG A 485 0.25 -9.26 -30.25
N ASP A 486 0.57 -9.46 -31.53
CA ASP A 486 1.96 -9.70 -31.95
C ASP A 486 2.83 -8.46 -31.74
N ALA A 487 2.29 -7.28 -32.06
CA ALA A 487 2.94 -6.00 -31.77
C ALA A 487 3.14 -5.81 -30.26
N ALA A 488 2.13 -6.12 -29.45
CA ALA A 488 2.19 -6.03 -28.00
C ALA A 488 3.28 -6.92 -27.39
N MET A 489 3.35 -8.18 -27.82
CA MET A 489 4.35 -9.13 -27.35
C MET A 489 5.75 -8.77 -27.83
N ALA A 490 5.91 -8.26 -29.05
CA ALA A 490 7.19 -7.80 -29.58
C ALA A 490 7.68 -6.51 -28.90
N LEU A 491 6.77 -5.59 -28.53
CA LEU A 491 7.09 -4.43 -27.71
C LEU A 491 7.59 -4.87 -26.33
N LEU A 492 6.84 -5.74 -25.66
CA LEU A 492 7.17 -6.24 -24.34
C LEU A 492 8.54 -6.95 -24.32
N ASP A 493 8.80 -7.84 -25.27
CA ASP A 493 10.07 -8.59 -25.34
C ASP A 493 11.28 -7.65 -25.51
N GLN A 494 11.22 -6.71 -26.45
CA GLN A 494 12.33 -5.78 -26.70
C GLN A 494 12.50 -4.75 -25.57
N VAL A 495 11.41 -4.28 -24.96
CA VAL A 495 11.47 -3.36 -23.81
C VAL A 495 12.10 -4.06 -22.61
N THR A 496 11.65 -5.27 -22.27
CA THR A 496 12.21 -6.03 -21.13
C THR A 496 13.66 -6.42 -21.37
N GLN A 497 14.07 -6.70 -22.62
CA GLN A 497 15.48 -6.94 -22.97
C GLN A 497 16.35 -5.70 -22.70
N ARG A 498 15.86 -4.50 -23.00
CA ARG A 498 16.59 -3.24 -22.73
C ARG A 498 16.59 -2.91 -21.24
N LEU A 499 15.48 -3.15 -20.54
CA LEU A 499 15.40 -2.99 -19.09
C LEU A 499 16.35 -3.92 -18.34
N SER A 500 16.62 -5.11 -18.86
CA SER A 500 17.61 -6.02 -18.27
C SER A 500 19.04 -5.47 -18.29
N GLN A 501 19.31 -4.42 -19.07
CA GLN A 501 20.59 -3.71 -19.11
C GLN A 501 20.65 -2.52 -18.15
N VAL A 502 19.54 -2.15 -17.50
CA VAL A 502 19.52 -1.10 -16.48
C VAL A 502 20.24 -1.65 -15.22
N PRO A 503 21.31 -0.98 -14.75
CA PRO A 503 22.11 -1.48 -13.63
C PRO A 503 21.26 -1.82 -12.40
N GLY A 504 21.46 -3.02 -11.87
CA GLY A 504 20.83 -3.52 -10.65
C GLY A 504 19.34 -3.88 -10.75
N LEU A 505 18.66 -3.57 -11.85
CA LEU A 505 17.20 -3.73 -11.94
C LEU A 505 16.75 -5.19 -12.02
N ALA A 506 17.45 -6.02 -12.80
CA ALA A 506 17.15 -7.46 -12.89
C ALA A 506 17.43 -8.19 -11.56
N ASP A 507 18.52 -7.84 -10.87
CA ASP A 507 18.85 -8.39 -9.55
C ASP A 507 17.88 -7.91 -8.45
N PHE A 508 17.39 -6.69 -8.56
CA PHE A 508 16.30 -6.19 -7.72
C PHE A 508 15.04 -7.05 -7.86
N ASN A 509 14.60 -7.31 -9.10
CA ASN A 509 13.45 -8.16 -9.35
C ASN A 509 13.64 -9.57 -8.82
N ARG A 510 14.77 -10.21 -9.14
CA ARG A 510 15.06 -11.57 -8.71
C ARG A 510 14.94 -11.71 -7.19
N ARG A 511 15.54 -10.80 -6.41
CA ARG A 511 15.48 -10.83 -4.94
C ARG A 511 14.06 -10.67 -4.40
N LEU A 512 13.25 -9.78 -4.97
CA LEU A 512 11.87 -9.59 -4.52
C LEU A 512 10.97 -10.77 -4.91
N ILE A 513 11.19 -11.39 -6.07
CA ILE A 513 10.45 -12.59 -6.47
C ILE A 513 10.80 -13.77 -5.57
N GLU A 514 12.09 -13.99 -5.28
CA GLU A 514 12.54 -15.02 -4.35
C GLU A 514 11.87 -14.87 -2.97
N LEU A 515 11.79 -13.64 -2.43
CA LEU A 515 11.11 -13.41 -1.16
C LEU A 515 9.59 -13.52 -1.25
N PHE A 516 8.99 -13.04 -2.34
CA PHE A 516 7.56 -13.20 -2.60
C PHE A 516 7.17 -14.68 -2.54
N GLU A 517 7.94 -15.55 -3.19
CA GLU A 517 7.63 -16.98 -3.28
C GLU A 517 7.72 -17.70 -1.93
N ILE A 518 8.58 -17.22 -1.02
CA ILE A 518 8.65 -17.74 0.36
C ILE A 518 7.33 -17.50 1.11
N HIS A 519 6.69 -16.34 0.91
CA HIS A 519 5.58 -15.87 1.75
C HIS A 519 4.19 -15.92 1.06
N ALA A 520 4.14 -15.96 -0.27
CA ALA A 520 2.91 -16.01 -1.06
C ALA A 520 2.78 -17.27 -1.94
N GLY A 521 3.85 -18.06 -2.06
CA GLY A 521 3.96 -19.19 -2.99
C GLY A 521 4.38 -18.75 -4.40
N GLU A 522 4.48 -19.73 -5.31
CA GLU A 522 4.96 -19.52 -6.70
C GLU A 522 4.30 -18.33 -7.39
N LEU A 523 5.12 -17.47 -8.00
CA LEU A 523 4.64 -16.31 -8.75
C LEU A 523 3.96 -16.78 -10.04
N THR A 524 2.68 -16.46 -10.19
CA THR A 524 1.88 -16.90 -11.34
C THR A 524 2.09 -16.06 -12.60
N PHE A 525 2.87 -14.98 -12.53
CA PHE A 525 3.11 -14.11 -13.68
C PHE A 525 4.23 -14.68 -14.55
N PRO A 526 4.05 -14.77 -15.88
CA PRO A 526 5.14 -15.15 -16.77
C PRO A 526 6.29 -14.13 -16.67
N ILE A 527 7.52 -14.62 -16.74
CA ILE A 527 8.73 -13.79 -16.65
C ILE A 527 9.41 -13.71 -18.02
N ARG A 528 9.80 -12.51 -18.41
CA ARG A 528 10.58 -12.23 -19.63
C ARG A 528 11.81 -11.40 -19.27
N HIS A 529 13.01 -11.88 -19.61
CA HIS A 529 14.29 -11.19 -19.35
C HIS A 529 14.47 -10.70 -17.89
N GLY A 530 13.89 -11.42 -16.92
CA GLY A 530 13.93 -11.05 -15.49
C GLY A 530 12.78 -10.16 -15.00
N PHE A 531 11.80 -9.85 -15.85
CA PHE A 531 10.65 -9.01 -15.53
C PHE A 531 9.35 -9.82 -15.62
N PRO A 532 8.55 -9.91 -14.53
CA PRO A 532 7.21 -10.44 -14.64
C PRO A 532 6.37 -9.58 -15.58
N PHE A 533 5.34 -10.17 -16.19
CA PHE A 533 4.40 -9.39 -16.99
C PHE A 533 2.99 -9.98 -17.01
N VAL A 534 2.02 -9.14 -17.37
CA VAL A 534 0.65 -9.54 -17.70
C VAL A 534 0.29 -9.00 -19.08
N ALA A 535 -0.33 -9.81 -19.92
CA ALA A 535 -0.78 -9.40 -21.24
C ALA A 535 -2.28 -9.69 -21.40
N SER A 536 -3.06 -8.72 -21.86
CA SER A 536 -4.51 -8.87 -22.00
C SER A 536 -5.07 -8.10 -23.20
N GLU A 537 -6.08 -8.67 -23.86
CA GLU A 537 -6.84 -7.96 -24.89
C GLU A 537 -7.88 -7.05 -24.24
N ASP A 538 -7.91 -5.76 -24.60
CA ASP A 538 -8.88 -4.78 -24.10
C ASP A 538 -9.18 -3.73 -25.18
N ASN A 539 -10.28 -3.95 -25.91
CA ASN A 539 -10.77 -3.05 -26.96
C ASN A 539 -11.41 -1.76 -26.41
N GLN A 540 -11.55 -1.62 -25.09
CA GLN A 540 -12.09 -0.41 -24.45
C GLN A 540 -11.01 0.62 -24.15
N GLN A 541 -9.74 0.36 -24.44
CA GLN A 541 -8.67 1.35 -24.28
C GLN A 541 -8.70 2.42 -25.38
N LEU A 542 -8.25 3.65 -25.07
CA LEU A 542 -8.20 4.75 -26.05
C LEU A 542 -7.14 4.50 -27.14
N ALA A 543 -6.01 3.89 -26.77
CA ALA A 543 -4.96 3.49 -27.69
C ALA A 543 -5.05 1.98 -27.99
N PRO A 544 -4.72 1.54 -29.22
CA PRO A 544 -4.64 0.12 -29.54
C PRO A 544 -3.56 -0.65 -28.79
N LEU A 545 -2.54 0.04 -28.30
CA LEU A 545 -1.50 -0.53 -27.48
C LEU A 545 -1.25 0.34 -26.25
N MET A 546 -1.27 -0.27 -25.08
CA MET A 546 -0.93 0.38 -23.81
C MET A 546 0.10 -0.48 -23.07
N LEU A 547 1.18 0.16 -22.63
CA LEU A 547 2.17 -0.42 -21.72
C LEU A 547 2.06 0.30 -20.38
N ILE A 548 1.84 -0.48 -19.33
CA ILE A 548 1.70 -0.03 -17.95
C ILE A 548 2.89 -0.57 -17.16
N THR A 549 3.50 0.27 -16.33
CA THR A 549 4.65 -0.10 -15.50
C THR A 549 4.23 -0.28 -14.06
N GLU A 550 4.67 -1.31 -13.35
CA GLU A 550 4.27 -1.53 -11.96
C GLU A 550 5.53 -1.68 -11.11
N TYR A 551 6.02 -0.55 -10.56
CA TYR A 551 7.19 -0.51 -9.68
C TYR A 551 6.75 -0.44 -8.21
N PRO A 552 7.35 -1.24 -7.29
CA PRO A 552 7.07 -1.12 -5.85
C PRO A 552 7.64 0.22 -5.33
N ASP A 553 6.90 1.32 -5.48
CA ASP A 553 7.41 2.70 -5.35
C ASP A 553 6.70 3.55 -4.30
N GLU A 554 5.54 3.10 -3.81
CA GLU A 554 4.81 3.80 -2.78
C GLU A 554 5.72 3.92 -1.57
N THR A 555 5.92 5.14 -1.04
CA THR A 555 6.77 5.48 0.12
C THR A 555 8.28 5.60 -0.12
N LEU A 556 8.77 5.29 -1.32
CA LEU A 556 10.21 5.35 -1.59
C LEU A 556 10.77 6.77 -1.53
N THR A 557 11.96 6.89 -0.95
CA THR A 557 12.80 8.10 -0.95
C THR A 557 14.27 7.72 -1.15
N GLY A 558 15.14 8.72 -1.35
CA GLY A 558 16.58 8.54 -1.51
C GLY A 558 16.93 7.70 -2.74
N ASP A 559 17.98 6.88 -2.63
CA ASP A 559 18.53 6.09 -3.74
C ASP A 559 17.52 5.07 -4.30
N ALA A 560 16.65 4.51 -3.46
CA ALA A 560 15.60 3.59 -3.91
C ALA A 560 14.59 4.30 -4.83
N PHE A 561 14.21 5.53 -4.47
CA PHE A 561 13.36 6.36 -5.34
C PHE A 561 14.08 6.73 -6.64
N VAL A 562 15.38 7.03 -6.58
CA VAL A 562 16.21 7.28 -7.77
C VAL A 562 16.25 6.08 -8.71
N GLN A 563 16.42 4.87 -8.18
CA GLN A 563 16.37 3.64 -8.96
C GLN A 563 14.98 3.43 -9.59
N ALA A 564 13.91 3.69 -8.83
CA ALA A 564 12.53 3.56 -9.30
C ALA A 564 12.27 4.48 -10.51
N HIS A 565 12.50 5.79 -10.36
CA HIS A 565 12.23 6.72 -11.46
C HIS A 565 13.27 6.62 -12.59
N THR A 566 14.41 5.96 -12.38
CA THR A 566 15.34 5.53 -13.44
C THR A 566 14.76 4.38 -14.26
N ALA A 567 14.20 3.36 -13.62
CA ALA A 567 13.52 2.25 -14.32
C ALA A 567 12.32 2.75 -15.14
N GLN A 568 11.52 3.65 -14.56
CA GLN A 568 10.40 4.31 -15.25
C GLN A 568 10.87 5.08 -16.50
N MET A 569 11.89 5.92 -16.36
CA MET A 569 12.50 6.66 -17.49
C MET A 569 12.98 5.71 -18.59
N HIS A 570 13.74 4.68 -18.24
CA HIS A 570 14.26 3.71 -19.23
C HIS A 570 13.16 2.91 -19.91
N THR A 571 12.05 2.64 -19.22
CA THR A 571 10.88 2.01 -19.84
C THR A 571 10.30 2.91 -20.91
N VAL A 572 10.12 4.21 -20.63
CA VAL A 572 9.58 5.17 -21.60
C VAL A 572 10.47 5.28 -22.82
N LEU A 573 11.77 5.51 -22.63
CA LEU A 573 12.72 5.66 -23.74
C LEU A 573 12.81 4.37 -24.58
N SER A 574 12.86 3.21 -23.93
CA SER A 574 12.91 1.93 -24.62
C SER A 574 11.63 1.66 -25.41
N ALA A 575 10.46 1.89 -24.83
CA ALA A 575 9.19 1.65 -25.49
C ALA A 575 8.96 2.63 -26.65
N TYR A 576 9.36 3.90 -26.48
CA TYR A 576 9.32 4.90 -27.54
C TYR A 576 10.13 4.45 -28.76
N GLU A 577 11.41 4.10 -28.57
CA GLU A 577 12.29 3.68 -29.65
C GLU A 577 11.85 2.38 -30.33
N VAL A 578 11.43 1.38 -29.55
CA VAL A 578 10.92 0.11 -30.11
C VAL A 578 9.66 0.35 -30.93
N PHE A 579 8.78 1.24 -30.49
CA PHE A 579 7.53 1.53 -31.19
C PHE A 579 7.74 2.12 -32.59
N GLN A 580 8.84 2.84 -32.80
CA GLN A 580 9.15 3.43 -34.12
C GLN A 580 9.42 2.37 -35.19
N THR A 581 10.00 1.23 -34.81
CA THR A 581 10.38 0.16 -35.74
C THR A 581 9.43 -1.04 -35.71
N LEU A 582 8.48 -1.06 -34.77
CA LEU A 582 7.53 -2.16 -34.58
C LEU A 582 6.68 -2.38 -35.83
N ALA A 583 6.49 -3.65 -36.22
CA ALA A 583 5.52 -4.01 -37.23
C ALA A 583 4.11 -3.82 -36.65
N LEU A 584 3.35 -2.88 -37.20
CA LEU A 584 1.98 -2.58 -36.77
C LEU A 584 0.98 -3.26 -37.71
N PRO A 585 -0.23 -3.62 -37.22
CA PRO A 585 -1.29 -4.15 -38.06
C PRO A 585 -1.63 -3.21 -39.22
N VAL A 586 -1.84 -3.78 -40.41
CA VAL A 586 -2.19 -3.01 -41.62
C VAL A 586 -3.70 -2.74 -41.62
N GLY A 587 -4.10 -1.47 -41.55
CA GLY A 587 -5.47 -1.03 -41.88
C GLY A 587 -6.50 -1.06 -40.74
N HIS A 588 -6.23 -0.38 -39.62
CA HIS A 588 -7.24 -0.09 -38.59
C HIS A 588 -7.26 1.39 -38.17
#